data_AF-A0A3S0INP7-F1
#
_entry.id   AF-A0A3S0INP7-F1
#
_cell.length_a   1.000
_cell.length_b   1.000
_cell.length_c   1.000
_cell.angle_alpha   90.00
_cell.angle_beta   90.00
_cell.angle_gamma   90.00
#
_symmetry.space_group_name_H-M   'P 1'
#
loop_
_entity.id
_entity.type
_entity.pdbx_description
1 polymer ?
#
loop_
_entity_poly.entity_id
_entity_poly.type
_entity_poly.pdbx_seq_one_letter_code
_entity_poly.pdbx_strand_id
1 'polypeptide(L)'
;MFLDSNTTIRKNIDRLTALQSSEQPILIAVAYWGKDSEQMLSEHRKYNVICNLTDGGTNPHAIRRIMELENIEIHHLQRLHAKVVIGEKETIIGSANFSANGLGYGQAESCGLIEASITTKTDESITNWFINLWEASTQITEEDLRKAEGAWDQKIDSTYNAPLDKPDGELQASELFELEINPHNEIRMASSRLVRRYLETIEPDKLINEKASIKRSVWSPAQAANFLWVLSGKTIKTNIVNCRVFTSTDQISSRMDDLRTRENVLAFLEVLSTDKSFSKEIRYWATVGLEKLQRANQCR
;
A
#
# COMPACT_ATOMS: atom_id res chain seq x y z
N MET A 1 15.59 23.25 0.72
CA MET A 1 16.14 21.95 1.14
C MET A 1 15.43 20.84 0.37
N PHE A 2 16.15 19.89 -0.23
CA PHE A 2 15.54 18.74 -0.91
C PHE A 2 15.18 17.65 0.10
N LEU A 3 13.99 17.05 -0.04
CA LEU A 3 13.48 15.95 0.78
C LEU A 3 13.24 14.76 -0.16
N ASP A 4 13.99 13.68 0.05
CA ASP A 4 14.17 12.58 -0.89
C ASP A 4 13.37 11.31 -0.55
N SER A 5 12.53 11.37 0.48
CA SER A 5 11.71 10.25 0.91
C SER A 5 10.46 10.71 1.65
N ASN A 6 9.43 9.86 1.63
CA ASN A 6 8.19 10.05 2.40
C ASN A 6 8.44 10.33 3.89
N THR A 7 9.43 9.67 4.49
CA THR A 7 9.79 9.82 5.91
C THR A 7 10.43 11.17 6.17
N THR A 8 11.34 11.62 5.32
CA THR A 8 11.94 12.95 5.42
C THR A 8 10.90 14.05 5.21
N ILE A 9 9.95 13.84 4.28
CA ILE A 9 8.83 14.74 4.05
C ILE A 9 7.94 14.85 5.30
N ARG A 10 7.48 13.73 5.84
CA ARG A 10 6.66 13.68 7.06
C ARG A 10 7.32 14.40 8.24
N LYS A 11 8.59 14.07 8.53
CA LYS A 11 9.34 14.71 9.61
C LYS A 11 9.44 16.23 9.44
N ASN A 12 9.50 16.73 8.20
CA ASN A 12 9.53 18.17 7.95
C ASN A 12 8.15 18.81 8.09
N ILE A 13 7.06 18.11 7.75
CA ILE A 13 5.70 18.56 8.06
C ILE A 13 5.52 18.65 9.57
N ASP A 14 5.95 17.63 10.33
CA ASP A 14 5.89 17.63 11.81
C ASP A 14 6.70 18.79 12.39
N ARG A 15 7.92 19.01 11.89
CA ARG A 15 8.79 20.13 12.31
C ARG A 15 8.15 21.49 12.02
N LEU A 16 7.63 21.69 10.81
CA LEU A 16 6.95 22.92 10.42
C LEU A 16 5.75 23.17 11.34
N THR A 17 4.94 22.14 11.57
CA THR A 17 3.76 22.20 12.44
C THR A 17 4.12 22.57 13.88
N ALA A 18 5.18 21.98 14.42
CA ALA A 18 5.66 22.29 15.77
C ALA A 18 6.15 23.74 15.90
N LEU A 19 6.83 24.26 14.88
CA LEU A 19 7.42 25.61 14.87
C LEU A 19 6.42 26.72 14.50
N GLN A 20 5.26 26.37 13.93
CA GLN A 20 4.19 27.31 13.61
C GLN A 20 3.64 27.99 14.87
N SER A 21 3.39 29.30 14.79
CA SER A 21 2.64 30.04 15.80
C SER A 21 1.21 29.48 15.94
N SER A 22 0.71 29.34 17.17
CA SER A 22 -0.67 28.88 17.43
C SER A 22 -1.75 29.81 16.86
N GLU A 23 -1.40 31.07 16.60
CA GLU A 23 -2.34 32.09 16.12
C GLU A 23 -2.63 31.99 14.61
N GLN A 24 -1.75 31.37 13.83
CA GLN A 24 -1.86 31.33 12.37
C GLN A 24 -2.12 29.91 11.87
N PRO A 25 -3.16 29.67 11.06
CA PRO A 25 -3.43 28.35 10.53
C PRO A 25 -2.32 27.89 9.59
N ILE A 26 -2.08 26.59 9.57
CA ILE A 26 -1.26 25.93 8.55
C ILE A 26 -2.15 25.70 7.34
N LEU A 27 -1.69 26.15 6.17
CA LEU A 27 -2.47 26.05 4.94
C LEU A 27 -2.04 24.79 4.18
N ILE A 28 -2.99 23.93 3.82
CA ILE A 28 -2.70 22.64 3.17
C ILE A 28 -3.52 22.54 1.89
N ALA A 29 -2.84 22.59 0.73
CA ALA A 29 -3.44 22.32 -0.56
C ALA A 29 -2.93 20.96 -1.06
N VAL A 30 -3.61 19.90 -0.65
CA VAL A 30 -3.24 18.51 -0.98
C VAL A 30 -4.43 17.80 -1.57
N ALA A 31 -4.26 17.33 -2.80
CA ALA A 31 -5.33 16.70 -3.57
C ALA A 31 -5.96 15.49 -2.89
N TYR A 32 -5.15 14.51 -2.47
CA TYR A 32 -5.66 13.22 -2.03
C TYR A 32 -5.32 12.93 -0.58
N TRP A 33 -6.32 12.42 0.14
CA TRP A 33 -6.23 12.05 1.55
C TRP A 33 -6.59 10.58 1.70
N GLY A 34 -5.70 9.81 2.33
CA GLY A 34 -5.82 8.37 2.51
C GLY A 34 -6.45 8.00 3.84
N LYS A 35 -6.58 6.71 4.08
CA LYS A 35 -6.97 6.19 5.40
C LYS A 35 -6.01 6.73 6.49
N ASP A 36 -6.58 7.10 7.62
CA ASP A 36 -5.89 7.52 8.85
C ASP A 36 -5.06 8.81 8.69
N SER A 37 -5.34 9.61 7.66
CA SER A 37 -4.63 10.87 7.41
C SER A 37 -4.89 11.95 8.46
N GLU A 38 -6.00 11.84 9.21
CA GLU A 38 -6.30 12.74 10.33
C GLU A 38 -5.20 12.75 11.40
N GLN A 39 -4.45 11.65 11.54
CA GLN A 39 -3.36 11.51 12.51
C GLN A 39 -2.17 12.45 12.22
N MET A 40 -2.08 12.99 11.01
CA MET A 40 -1.03 13.95 10.63
C MET A 40 -1.35 15.39 11.06
N LEU A 41 -2.53 15.62 11.62
CA LEU A 41 -3.02 16.95 11.99
C LEU A 41 -3.03 17.04 13.53
N SER A 42 -2.16 17.89 14.07
CA SER A 42 -2.08 18.12 15.52
C SER A 42 -3.29 18.93 16.02
N GLU A 43 -3.99 18.42 17.04
CA GLU A 43 -5.12 19.10 17.72
C GLU A 43 -4.75 20.49 18.30
N HIS A 44 -3.47 20.78 18.51
CA HIS A 44 -2.98 22.05 19.08
C HIS A 44 -2.64 23.11 18.02
N ARG A 45 -3.05 22.90 16.77
CA ARG A 45 -2.79 23.81 15.64
C ARG A 45 -4.05 24.00 14.82
N LYS A 46 -4.19 25.16 14.21
CA LYS A 46 -5.29 25.43 13.28
C LYS A 46 -4.87 25.07 11.85
N TYR A 47 -5.81 24.57 11.05
CA TYR A 47 -5.55 24.21 9.66
C TYR A 47 -6.64 24.71 8.72
N ASN A 48 -6.21 25.18 7.56
CA ASN A 48 -7.09 25.43 6.42
C ASN A 48 -6.69 24.45 5.32
N VAL A 49 -7.58 23.50 5.00
CA VAL A 49 -7.29 22.37 4.13
C VAL A 49 -8.13 22.46 2.85
N ILE A 50 -7.51 22.29 1.69
CA ILE A 50 -8.19 22.09 0.41
C ILE A 50 -7.85 20.69 -0.09
N CYS A 51 -8.88 19.90 -0.39
CA CYS A 51 -8.75 18.57 -0.99
C CYS A 51 -9.58 18.44 -2.28
N ASN A 52 -9.36 17.36 -3.01
CA ASN A 52 -10.20 16.97 -4.13
C ASN A 52 -11.04 15.73 -3.72
N LEU A 53 -12.26 15.97 -3.25
CA LEU A 53 -13.16 14.93 -2.78
C LEU A 53 -13.80 14.13 -3.94
N THR A 54 -14.02 14.75 -5.10
CA THR A 54 -14.87 14.20 -6.16
C THR A 54 -14.15 13.33 -7.19
N ASP A 55 -12.83 13.44 -7.34
CA ASP A 55 -12.07 12.69 -8.36
C ASP A 55 -11.78 11.23 -7.95
N GLY A 56 -12.27 10.78 -6.79
CA GLY A 56 -12.17 9.40 -6.31
C GLY A 56 -10.76 8.99 -5.83
N GLY A 57 -9.82 9.93 -5.72
CA GLY A 57 -8.50 9.71 -5.13
C GLY A 57 -8.46 9.93 -3.60
N THR A 58 -9.43 10.66 -3.06
CA THR A 58 -9.58 10.96 -1.64
C THR A 58 -10.53 9.98 -0.98
N ASN A 59 -10.11 9.42 0.16
CA ASN A 59 -10.94 8.58 1.00
C ASN A 59 -11.96 9.45 1.75
N PRO A 60 -13.26 9.36 1.42
CA PRO A 60 -14.27 10.23 2.02
C PRO A 60 -14.47 9.97 3.52
N HIS A 61 -14.21 8.75 4.01
CA HIS A 61 -14.26 8.46 5.45
C HIS A 61 -13.15 9.15 6.23
N ALA A 62 -11.98 9.37 5.61
CA ALA A 62 -10.91 10.15 6.23
C ALA A 62 -11.30 11.63 6.31
N ILE A 63 -11.92 12.17 5.25
CA ILE A 63 -12.43 13.54 5.25
C ILE A 63 -13.50 13.73 6.32
N ARG A 64 -14.42 12.78 6.48
CA ARG A 64 -15.44 12.81 7.54
C ARG A 64 -14.80 12.95 8.93
N ARG A 65 -13.78 12.14 9.25
CA ARG A 65 -13.04 12.24 10.52
C ARG A 65 -12.28 13.55 10.68
N ILE A 66 -11.73 14.10 9.60
CA ILE A 66 -11.07 15.40 9.62
C ILE A 66 -12.08 16.52 9.92
N MET A 67 -13.30 16.44 9.39
CA MET A 67 -14.37 17.41 9.65
C MET A 67 -14.89 17.37 11.09
N GLU A 68 -14.64 16.29 11.84
CA GLU A 68 -14.97 16.19 13.27
C GLU A 68 -13.97 16.97 14.15
N LEU A 69 -12.83 17.41 13.60
CA LEU A 69 -11.80 18.14 14.33
C LEU A 69 -12.11 19.66 14.34
N GLU A 70 -12.36 20.23 15.52
CA GLU A 70 -12.74 21.64 15.68
C GLU A 70 -11.67 22.64 15.22
N ASN A 71 -10.41 22.21 15.15
CA ASN A 71 -9.27 23.03 14.76
C ASN A 71 -9.02 23.07 13.24
N ILE A 72 -9.94 22.52 12.43
CA ILE A 72 -9.74 22.34 10.99
C ILE A 72 -10.93 22.89 10.20
N GLU A 73 -10.61 23.74 9.23
CA GLU A 73 -11.53 24.12 8.16
C GLU A 73 -11.12 23.40 6.88
N ILE A 74 -12.02 22.60 6.30
CA ILE A 74 -11.73 21.81 5.10
C ILE A 74 -12.71 22.09 3.96
N HIS A 75 -12.13 22.40 2.81
CA HIS A 75 -12.82 22.71 1.57
C HIS A 75 -12.48 21.70 0.48
N HIS A 76 -13.37 21.59 -0.49
CA HIS A 76 -13.20 20.83 -1.71
C HIS A 76 -12.93 21.76 -2.89
N LEU A 77 -11.94 21.41 -3.72
CA LEU A 77 -11.71 22.03 -5.02
C LEU A 77 -11.54 20.96 -6.11
N GLN A 78 -12.40 20.99 -7.11
CA GLN A 78 -12.29 20.12 -8.28
C GLN A 78 -10.98 20.37 -9.03
N ARG A 79 -10.41 19.31 -9.60
CA ARG A 79 -9.14 19.33 -10.35
C ARG A 79 -7.91 19.73 -9.53
N LEU A 80 -8.02 19.91 -8.21
CA LEU A 80 -6.86 20.10 -7.37
C LEU A 80 -5.99 18.83 -7.46
N HIS A 81 -4.74 19.00 -7.88
CA HIS A 81 -3.72 17.94 -7.91
C HIS A 81 -2.41 18.34 -7.20
N ALA A 82 -2.40 19.49 -6.53
CA ALA A 82 -1.25 19.97 -5.78
C ALA A 82 -0.98 19.13 -4.52
N LYS A 83 0.25 19.19 -4.01
CA LYS A 83 0.62 18.71 -2.67
C LYS A 83 1.55 19.72 -2.01
N VAL A 84 0.94 20.67 -1.31
CA VAL A 84 1.63 21.82 -0.72
C VAL A 84 1.18 22.01 0.72
N VAL A 85 2.14 22.16 1.63
CA VAL A 85 1.92 22.51 3.05
C VAL A 85 2.65 23.82 3.31
N ILE A 86 1.91 24.84 3.76
CA ILE A 86 2.38 26.21 3.92
C ILE A 86 2.30 26.57 5.40
N GLY A 87 3.46 26.78 6.02
CA GLY A 87 3.59 27.42 7.31
C GLY A 87 3.96 28.90 7.16
N GLU A 88 4.05 29.61 8.28
CA GLU A 88 4.38 31.03 8.35
C GLU A 88 5.75 31.35 7.74
N LYS A 89 6.75 30.48 7.98
CA LYS A 89 8.15 30.70 7.57
C LYS A 89 8.59 29.81 6.43
N GLU A 90 8.03 28.61 6.33
CA GLU A 90 8.47 27.58 5.40
C GLU A 90 7.28 26.93 4.71
N THR A 91 7.49 26.56 3.45
CA THR A 91 6.54 25.82 2.63
C THR A 91 7.20 24.54 2.14
N ILE A 92 6.45 23.44 2.17
CA ILE A 92 6.83 22.15 1.59
C ILE A 92 5.99 21.93 0.33
N ILE A 93 6.67 21.73 -0.80
CA ILE A 93 6.06 21.50 -2.12
C ILE A 93 6.62 20.18 -2.65
N GLY A 94 5.76 19.26 -3.10
CA GLY A 94 6.26 18.03 -3.70
C GLY A 94 5.19 17.09 -4.22
N SER A 95 5.52 15.80 -4.23
CA SER A 95 4.70 14.73 -4.82
C SER A 95 3.77 14.03 -3.81
N ALA A 96 4.10 14.09 -2.52
CA ALA A 96 3.44 13.28 -1.49
C ALA A 96 2.02 13.74 -1.15
N ASN A 97 1.03 12.88 -1.38
CA ASN A 97 -0.32 13.04 -0.84
C ASN A 97 -0.39 12.65 0.65
N PHE A 98 -1.40 13.10 1.37
CA PHE A 98 -1.61 12.76 2.78
C PHE A 98 -2.20 11.35 2.92
N SER A 99 -1.36 10.34 2.72
CA SER A 99 -1.73 8.92 2.76
C SER A 99 -0.56 8.09 3.29
N ALA A 100 -0.85 6.87 3.77
CA ALA A 100 0.19 5.95 4.24
C ALA A 100 1.30 5.76 3.19
N ASN A 101 0.93 5.61 1.91
CA ASN A 101 1.89 5.45 0.82
C ASN A 101 2.72 6.71 0.55
N GLY A 102 2.13 7.90 0.68
CA GLY A 102 2.80 9.17 0.38
C GLY A 102 3.67 9.70 1.52
N LEU A 103 3.31 9.44 2.78
CA LEU A 103 4.02 9.96 3.97
C LEU A 103 4.71 8.87 4.82
N GLY A 104 4.55 7.60 4.45
CA GLY A 104 5.27 6.48 5.09
C GLY A 104 4.89 6.31 6.56
N TYR A 105 3.60 6.12 6.84
CA TYR A 105 3.07 5.82 8.17
C TYR A 105 2.21 4.55 8.15
N GLY A 106 1.93 3.98 9.33
CA GLY A 106 1.21 2.71 9.46
C GLY A 106 1.99 1.57 8.81
N GLN A 107 1.32 0.72 8.03
CA GLN A 107 1.97 -0.43 7.37
C GLN A 107 2.93 -0.04 6.23
N ALA A 108 2.98 1.23 5.83
CA ALA A 108 3.81 1.72 4.73
C ALA A 108 5.17 2.27 5.18
N GLU A 109 5.52 2.20 6.47
CA GLU A 109 6.81 2.70 7.01
C GLU A 109 8.06 2.10 6.34
N SER A 110 7.93 0.94 5.67
CA SER A 110 9.01 0.29 4.92
C SER A 110 8.74 0.08 3.43
N CYS A 111 7.56 0.49 2.93
CA CYS A 111 7.07 0.16 1.58
C CYS A 111 6.31 1.32 0.89
N GLY A 112 6.42 2.56 1.39
CA GLY A 112 5.80 3.72 0.76
C GLY A 112 6.37 4.06 -0.62
N LEU A 113 5.72 4.98 -1.33
CA LEU A 113 6.15 5.42 -2.66
C LEU A 113 7.49 6.18 -2.59
N ILE A 114 8.20 6.19 -3.72
CA ILE A 114 9.32 7.11 -3.93
C ILE A 114 8.71 8.50 -4.09
N GLU A 115 8.99 9.37 -3.13
CA GLU A 115 8.41 10.70 -3.02
C GLU A 115 9.52 11.74 -2.95
N ALA A 116 9.28 12.91 -3.53
CA ALA A 116 10.24 14.01 -3.56
C ALA A 116 9.53 15.33 -3.26
N SER A 117 10.15 16.13 -2.40
CA SER A 117 9.70 17.48 -2.08
C SER A 117 10.86 18.45 -1.92
N ILE A 118 10.54 19.72 -1.94
CA ILE A 118 11.43 20.80 -1.51
C ILE A 118 10.80 21.56 -0.36
N THR A 119 11.63 21.98 0.59
CA THR A 119 11.31 23.04 1.54
C THR A 119 11.86 24.36 1.02
N THR A 120 11.02 25.38 0.96
CA THR A 120 11.38 26.76 0.61
C THR A 120 10.86 27.72 1.67
N LYS A 121 11.35 28.97 1.65
CA LYS A 121 10.78 30.04 2.47
C LYS A 121 9.36 30.35 1.98
N THR A 122 8.42 30.57 2.90
CA THR A 122 7.09 31.08 2.55
C THR A 122 7.21 32.55 2.12
N ASP A 123 6.59 32.86 0.99
CA ASP A 123 6.46 34.23 0.47
C ASP A 123 5.02 34.52 0.04
N GLU A 124 4.75 35.79 -0.26
CA GLU A 124 3.41 36.25 -0.64
C GLU A 124 2.88 35.55 -1.90
N SER A 125 3.74 35.12 -2.82
CA SER A 125 3.29 34.45 -4.05
C SER A 125 2.66 33.09 -3.75
N ILE A 126 3.24 32.33 -2.82
CA ILE A 126 2.73 31.04 -2.36
C ILE A 126 1.43 31.23 -1.58
N THR A 127 1.39 32.19 -0.66
CA THR A 127 0.20 32.46 0.16
C THR A 127 -0.95 32.98 -0.70
N ASN A 128 -0.71 33.90 -1.62
CA ASN A 128 -1.73 34.41 -2.54
C ASN A 128 -2.24 33.31 -3.49
N TRP A 129 -1.36 32.41 -3.95
CA TRP A 129 -1.78 31.23 -4.71
C TRP A 129 -2.76 30.37 -3.90
N PHE A 130 -2.46 30.10 -2.62
CA PHE A 130 -3.38 29.35 -1.77
C PHE A 130 -4.71 30.08 -1.55
N ILE A 131 -4.68 31.38 -1.27
CA ILE A 131 -5.90 32.19 -1.08
C ILE A 131 -6.78 32.13 -2.33
N ASN A 132 -6.22 32.25 -3.52
CA ASN A 132 -6.99 32.12 -4.77
C ASN A 132 -7.64 30.74 -4.91
N LEU A 133 -6.94 29.66 -4.51
CA LEU A 133 -7.54 28.32 -4.48
C LEU A 133 -8.62 28.20 -3.42
N TRP A 134 -8.42 28.82 -2.26
CA TRP A 134 -9.37 28.82 -1.15
C TRP A 134 -10.67 29.51 -1.54
N GLU A 135 -10.59 30.70 -2.14
CA GLU A 135 -11.76 31.44 -2.65
C GLU A 135 -12.51 30.69 -3.76
N ALA A 136 -11.80 29.92 -4.58
CA ALA A 136 -12.38 29.08 -5.63
C ALA A 136 -12.95 27.75 -5.10
N SER A 137 -12.59 27.37 -3.87
CA SER A 137 -13.02 26.11 -3.25
C SER A 137 -14.37 26.26 -2.56
N THR A 138 -15.05 25.14 -2.35
CA THR A 138 -16.35 25.08 -1.69
C THR A 138 -16.25 24.32 -0.38
N GLN A 139 -16.93 24.79 0.66
CA GLN A 139 -17.08 24.03 1.89
C GLN A 139 -17.70 22.66 1.60
N ILE A 140 -17.19 21.61 2.24
CA ILE A 140 -17.69 20.25 2.06
C ILE A 140 -19.01 20.10 2.82
N THR A 141 -20.06 19.68 2.12
CA THR A 141 -21.36 19.38 2.73
C THR A 141 -21.54 17.88 2.97
N GLU A 142 -22.50 17.51 3.82
CA GLU A 142 -22.85 16.09 4.02
C GLU A 142 -23.33 15.40 2.74
N GLU A 143 -23.96 16.12 1.82
CA GLU A 143 -24.37 15.54 0.53
C GLU A 143 -23.16 15.27 -0.37
N ASP A 144 -22.12 16.12 -0.31
CA ASP A 144 -20.86 15.87 -1.03
C ASP A 144 -20.15 14.64 -0.49
N LEU A 145 -20.09 14.49 0.85
CA LEU A 145 -19.55 13.30 1.49
C LEU A 145 -20.31 12.05 1.08
N ARG A 146 -21.65 12.06 1.17
CA ARG A 146 -22.49 10.90 0.82
C ARG A 146 -22.28 10.46 -0.63
N LYS A 147 -22.17 11.42 -1.57
CA LYS A 147 -21.86 11.13 -2.97
C LYS A 147 -20.47 10.52 -3.13
N ALA A 148 -19.47 11.07 -2.44
CA ALA A 148 -18.11 10.57 -2.49
C ALA A 148 -17.99 9.17 -1.88
N GLU A 149 -18.66 8.89 -0.76
CA GLU A 149 -18.74 7.56 -0.12
C GLU A 149 -19.35 6.54 -1.08
N GLY A 150 -20.49 6.86 -1.70
CA GLY A 150 -21.11 5.96 -2.69
C GLY A 150 -20.20 5.65 -3.89
N ALA A 151 -19.50 6.65 -4.42
CA ALA A 151 -18.53 6.44 -5.51
C ALA A 151 -17.28 5.67 -5.07
N TRP A 152 -16.82 5.89 -3.84
CA TRP A 152 -15.66 5.21 -3.26
C TRP A 152 -15.93 3.73 -3.02
N ASP A 153 -17.09 3.37 -2.51
CA ASP A 153 -17.48 1.99 -2.27
C ASP A 153 -17.64 1.20 -3.58
N GLN A 154 -18.25 1.82 -4.60
CA GLN A 154 -18.30 1.23 -5.94
C GLN A 154 -16.91 1.03 -6.54
N LYS A 155 -15.98 1.97 -6.30
CA LYS A 155 -14.59 1.83 -6.74
C LYS A 155 -13.89 0.71 -6.01
N ILE A 156 -14.05 0.58 -4.69
CA ILE A 156 -13.53 -0.55 -3.92
C ILE A 156 -14.07 -1.84 -4.53
N ASP A 157 -15.39 -1.98 -4.67
CA ASP A 157 -16.00 -3.17 -5.23
C ASP A 157 -15.46 -3.49 -6.64
N SER A 158 -15.36 -2.49 -7.53
CA SER A 158 -14.77 -2.66 -8.86
C SER A 158 -13.25 -2.91 -8.85
N THR A 159 -12.50 -2.46 -7.85
CA THR A 159 -11.04 -2.66 -7.78
C THR A 159 -10.71 -4.03 -7.20
N TYR A 160 -11.58 -4.56 -6.35
CA TYR A 160 -11.45 -5.90 -5.77
C TYR A 160 -12.04 -6.98 -6.69
N ASN A 161 -13.07 -6.67 -7.47
CA ASN A 161 -13.76 -7.63 -8.36
C ASN A 161 -13.53 -7.39 -9.86
N ALA A 162 -12.74 -6.38 -10.28
CA ALA A 162 -12.32 -6.30 -11.67
C ALA A 162 -11.40 -7.50 -12.00
N PRO A 163 -11.63 -8.20 -13.13
CA PRO A 163 -10.64 -9.13 -13.65
C PRO A 163 -9.32 -8.36 -13.79
N LEU A 164 -8.27 -8.83 -13.11
CA LEU A 164 -6.95 -8.29 -13.38
C LEU A 164 -6.62 -8.67 -14.82
N ASP A 165 -6.54 -7.69 -15.73
CA ASP A 165 -5.95 -7.92 -17.04
C ASP A 165 -4.52 -8.44 -16.85
N LYS A 166 -4.12 -9.40 -17.69
CA LYS A 166 -2.76 -9.94 -17.63
C LYS A 166 -1.76 -8.77 -17.78
N PRO A 167 -0.88 -8.54 -16.81
CA PRO A 167 0.07 -7.44 -16.89
C PRO A 167 1.03 -7.66 -18.06
N ASP A 168 1.40 -6.57 -18.74
CA ASP A 168 2.40 -6.56 -19.82
C ASP A 168 3.80 -6.93 -19.31
N GLY A 169 4.03 -6.75 -18.00
CA GLY A 169 5.28 -7.06 -17.31
C GLY A 169 5.49 -8.55 -17.02
N GLU A 170 6.76 -8.95 -16.96
CA GLU A 170 7.12 -10.29 -16.52
C GLU A 170 7.22 -10.39 -14.99
N LEU A 171 6.70 -11.48 -14.43
CA LEU A 171 6.90 -11.84 -13.03
C LEU A 171 8.40 -12.04 -12.76
N GLN A 172 8.93 -11.25 -11.81
CA GLN A 172 10.36 -11.20 -11.52
C GLN A 172 10.76 -12.21 -10.44
N ALA A 173 11.86 -12.93 -10.66
CA ALA A 173 12.36 -13.92 -9.72
C ALA A 173 12.75 -13.30 -8.36
N SER A 174 13.26 -12.06 -8.37
CA SER A 174 13.69 -11.34 -7.18
C SER A 174 12.54 -10.96 -6.25
N GLU A 175 11.32 -10.84 -6.76
CA GLU A 175 10.16 -10.58 -5.92
C GLU A 175 9.67 -11.86 -5.23
N LEU A 176 9.80 -12.99 -5.91
CA LEU A 176 9.31 -14.28 -5.42
C LEU A 176 10.30 -15.04 -4.54
N PHE A 177 11.61 -14.90 -4.77
CA PHE A 177 12.60 -15.81 -4.21
C PHE A 177 13.76 -15.10 -3.53
N GLU A 178 14.41 -15.81 -2.61
CA GLU A 178 15.72 -15.42 -2.11
C GLU A 178 16.76 -15.34 -3.23
N LEU A 179 17.74 -14.44 -3.03
CA LEU A 179 18.86 -14.25 -3.95
C LEU A 179 19.77 -15.47 -3.97
N GLU A 180 19.98 -16.10 -2.81
CA GLU A 180 20.84 -17.27 -2.67
C GLU A 180 20.04 -18.59 -2.70
N ILE A 181 20.45 -19.50 -3.58
CA ILE A 181 19.89 -20.85 -3.65
C ILE A 181 20.66 -21.72 -2.65
N ASN A 182 20.05 -22.02 -1.50
CA ASN A 182 20.62 -22.98 -0.57
C ASN A 182 20.49 -24.40 -1.15
N PRO A 183 21.60 -25.11 -1.43
CA PRO A 183 21.58 -26.42 -2.06
C PRO A 183 20.99 -27.52 -1.16
N HIS A 184 20.83 -27.26 0.14
CA HIS A 184 20.22 -28.21 1.07
C HIS A 184 18.68 -28.18 1.05
N ASN A 185 18.08 -27.17 0.43
CA ASN A 185 16.62 -27.08 0.33
C ASN A 185 16.11 -27.87 -0.87
N GLU A 186 14.99 -28.58 -0.67
CA GLU A 186 14.35 -29.35 -1.74
C GLU A 186 13.77 -28.46 -2.85
N ILE A 187 13.34 -27.25 -2.49
CA ILE A 187 12.79 -26.24 -3.40
C ILE A 187 13.44 -24.88 -3.14
N ARG A 188 13.32 -23.96 -4.10
CA ARG A 188 13.79 -22.58 -3.91
C ARG A 188 12.94 -21.88 -2.86
N MET A 189 13.58 -21.14 -1.98
CA MET A 189 12.90 -20.43 -0.89
C MET A 189 12.24 -19.15 -1.38
N ALA A 190 11.08 -18.84 -0.83
CA ALA A 190 10.43 -17.56 -1.03
C ALA A 190 11.27 -16.42 -0.46
N SER A 191 11.16 -15.23 -1.07
CA SER A 191 11.82 -14.03 -0.58
C SER A 191 11.43 -13.73 0.88
N SER A 192 12.35 -13.17 1.65
CA SER A 192 12.11 -12.74 3.03
C SER A 192 10.86 -11.86 3.15
N ARG A 193 10.56 -11.08 2.13
CA ARG A 193 9.35 -10.26 2.02
C ARG A 193 8.07 -11.11 2.01
N LEU A 194 8.00 -12.14 1.17
CA LEU A 194 6.87 -13.07 1.13
C LEU A 194 6.75 -13.88 2.42
N VAL A 195 7.87 -14.36 2.96
CA VAL A 195 7.88 -15.10 4.23
C VAL A 195 7.35 -14.24 5.36
N ARG A 196 7.81 -12.99 5.47
CA ARG A 196 7.35 -12.04 6.48
C ARG A 196 5.86 -11.76 6.34
N ARG A 197 5.37 -11.47 5.13
CA ARG A 197 3.93 -11.23 4.91
C ARG A 197 3.10 -12.45 5.27
N TYR A 198 3.53 -13.66 4.90
CA TYR A 198 2.86 -14.89 5.28
C TYR A 198 2.76 -15.04 6.80
N LEU A 199 3.86 -14.80 7.53
CA LEU A 199 3.82 -14.85 8.99
C LEU A 199 2.88 -13.80 9.56
N GLU A 200 2.88 -12.58 9.03
CA GLU A 200 2.02 -11.48 9.51
C GLU A 200 0.53 -11.79 9.35
N THR A 201 0.13 -12.49 8.27
CA THR A 201 -1.28 -12.68 7.92
C THR A 201 -1.83 -14.07 8.21
N ILE A 202 -1.01 -15.12 8.11
CA ILE A 202 -1.45 -16.52 8.22
C ILE A 202 -1.00 -17.16 9.54
N GLU A 203 0.20 -16.85 10.02
CA GLU A 203 0.76 -17.46 11.24
C GLU A 203 1.37 -16.42 12.20
N PRO A 204 0.61 -15.41 12.66
CA PRO A 204 1.14 -14.28 13.42
C PRO A 204 1.78 -14.69 14.75
N ASP A 205 1.30 -15.76 15.38
CA ASP A 205 1.86 -16.28 16.63
C ASP A 205 3.33 -16.72 16.49
N LYS A 206 3.77 -17.06 15.27
CA LYS A 206 5.15 -17.47 14.99
C LYS A 206 6.11 -16.28 14.83
N LEU A 207 5.61 -15.05 14.71
CA LEU A 207 6.44 -13.83 14.78
C LEU A 207 6.85 -13.48 16.22
N ILE A 208 6.04 -13.88 17.21
CA ILE A 208 6.21 -13.48 18.62
C ILE A 208 7.26 -14.33 19.34
N ASN A 209 7.46 -15.58 18.89
CA ASN A 209 8.42 -16.52 19.48
C ASN A 209 9.64 -16.70 18.57
N GLU A 210 10.72 -15.95 18.82
CA GLU A 210 12.00 -16.09 18.09
C GLU A 210 12.58 -17.52 18.11
N LYS A 211 12.15 -18.36 19.06
CA LYS A 211 12.59 -19.76 19.22
C LYS A 211 11.64 -20.80 18.61
N ALA A 212 10.41 -20.44 18.21
CA ALA A 212 9.42 -21.38 17.67
C ALA A 212 9.59 -21.57 16.15
N SER A 213 10.61 -22.34 15.77
CA SER A 213 10.79 -22.99 14.47
C SER A 213 10.35 -22.22 13.22
N ILE A 214 11.21 -21.32 12.74
CA ILE A 214 11.26 -20.81 11.35
C ILE A 214 11.56 -21.96 10.35
N LYS A 215 11.46 -23.25 10.72
CA LYS A 215 11.82 -24.38 9.84
C LYS A 215 10.63 -24.98 9.07
N ARG A 216 9.39 -24.80 9.54
CA ARG A 216 8.18 -25.32 8.87
C ARG A 216 7.28 -24.24 8.26
N SER A 217 7.22 -23.04 8.86
CA SER A 217 6.40 -21.91 8.36
C SER A 217 6.84 -21.37 7.01
N VAL A 218 8.08 -21.64 6.59
CA VAL A 218 8.68 -21.19 5.33
C VAL A 218 8.29 -22.04 4.11
N TRP A 219 7.71 -23.23 4.31
CA TRP A 219 7.36 -24.11 3.19
C TRP A 219 6.12 -23.62 2.42
N SER A 220 5.08 -23.15 3.12
CA SER A 220 3.90 -22.57 2.48
C SER A 220 4.23 -21.37 1.59
N PRO A 221 4.95 -20.32 2.06
CA PRO A 221 5.33 -19.21 1.19
C PRO A 221 6.26 -19.65 0.06
N ALA A 222 7.18 -20.59 0.31
CA ALA A 222 8.04 -21.14 -0.76
C ALA A 222 7.22 -21.87 -1.83
N GLN A 223 6.28 -22.72 -1.45
CA GLN A 223 5.41 -23.41 -2.40
C GLN A 223 4.52 -22.44 -3.16
N ALA A 224 3.97 -21.41 -2.50
CA ALA A 224 3.24 -20.34 -3.18
C ALA A 224 4.12 -19.67 -4.24
N ALA A 225 5.34 -19.24 -3.88
CA ALA A 225 6.28 -18.63 -4.82
C ALA A 225 6.63 -19.54 -6.01
N ASN A 226 6.96 -20.81 -5.75
CA ASN A 226 7.25 -21.79 -6.82
C ASN A 226 6.00 -22.02 -7.70
N PHE A 227 4.82 -22.06 -7.11
CA PHE A 227 3.56 -22.25 -7.82
C PHE A 227 3.26 -21.08 -8.76
N LEU A 228 3.36 -19.84 -8.27
CA LEU A 228 3.18 -18.63 -9.10
C LEU A 228 4.20 -18.56 -10.24
N TRP A 229 5.45 -18.90 -9.95
CA TRP A 229 6.50 -18.93 -10.96
C TRP A 229 6.18 -19.92 -12.09
N VAL A 230 5.81 -21.15 -11.75
CA VAL A 230 5.48 -22.16 -12.76
C VAL A 230 4.17 -21.87 -13.48
N LEU A 231 3.17 -21.35 -12.76
CA LEU A 231 1.91 -20.90 -13.34
C LEU A 231 2.12 -19.79 -14.37
N SER A 232 3.13 -18.93 -14.18
CA SER A 232 3.51 -17.89 -15.13
C SER A 232 4.17 -18.41 -16.43
N GLY A 233 4.27 -19.73 -16.59
CA GLY A 233 4.87 -20.40 -17.75
C GLY A 233 6.38 -20.63 -17.64
N LYS A 234 6.96 -20.38 -16.47
CA LYS A 234 8.40 -20.57 -16.20
C LYS A 234 8.65 -21.95 -15.57
N THR A 235 9.91 -22.37 -15.51
CA THR A 235 10.32 -23.62 -14.84
C THR A 235 11.27 -23.31 -13.69
N ILE A 236 11.38 -24.20 -12.72
CA ILE A 236 12.30 -24.02 -11.58
C ILE A 236 12.95 -25.33 -11.17
N LYS A 237 14.27 -25.28 -10.93
CA LYS A 237 15.06 -26.45 -10.49
C LYS A 237 14.79 -26.76 -9.02
N THR A 238 14.87 -28.04 -8.69
CA THR A 238 14.60 -28.58 -7.35
C THR A 238 15.58 -29.68 -7.00
N ASN A 239 15.78 -29.91 -5.70
CA ASN A 239 16.63 -31.00 -5.19
C ASN A 239 15.83 -32.24 -4.76
N ILE A 240 14.54 -32.29 -5.09
CA ILE A 240 13.68 -33.44 -4.81
C ILE A 240 14.17 -34.63 -5.66
N VAL A 241 14.37 -35.79 -5.01
CA VAL A 241 14.99 -36.98 -5.61
C VAL A 241 14.31 -37.38 -6.92
N ASN A 242 12.97 -37.37 -6.97
CA ASN A 242 12.16 -37.80 -8.12
C ASN A 242 11.54 -36.65 -8.92
N CYS A 243 11.92 -35.40 -8.64
CA CYS A 243 11.41 -34.23 -9.34
C CYS A 243 12.50 -33.17 -9.32
N ARG A 244 13.37 -33.15 -10.34
CA ARG A 244 14.52 -32.23 -10.40
C ARG A 244 14.20 -30.85 -10.99
N VAL A 245 13.02 -30.73 -11.62
CA VAL A 245 12.49 -29.48 -12.16
C VAL A 245 10.98 -29.51 -12.00
N PHE A 246 10.40 -28.43 -11.47
CA PHE A 246 8.98 -28.18 -11.63
C PHE A 246 8.72 -27.54 -12.99
N THR A 247 7.89 -28.22 -13.79
CA THR A 247 7.45 -27.80 -15.12
C THR A 247 5.93 -27.62 -15.20
N SER A 248 5.20 -28.08 -14.18
CA SER A 248 3.75 -27.95 -14.09
C SER A 248 3.31 -27.58 -12.67
N THR A 249 2.20 -26.87 -12.58
CA THR A 249 1.56 -26.53 -11.31
C THR A 249 1.13 -27.77 -10.53
N ASP A 250 0.79 -28.86 -11.23
CA ASP A 250 0.25 -30.09 -10.63
C ASP A 250 1.32 -30.82 -9.80
N GLN A 251 2.59 -30.79 -10.23
CA GLN A 251 3.72 -31.30 -9.45
C GLN A 251 3.85 -30.59 -8.10
N ILE A 252 3.64 -29.27 -8.09
CA ILE A 252 3.72 -28.46 -6.87
C ILE A 252 2.47 -28.68 -6.02
N SER A 253 1.29 -28.73 -6.63
CA SER A 253 0.02 -29.03 -5.97
C SER A 253 0.04 -30.38 -5.26
N SER A 254 0.54 -31.44 -5.89
CA SER A 254 0.72 -32.76 -5.26
C SER A 254 1.62 -32.66 -4.03
N ARG A 255 2.71 -31.90 -4.14
CA ARG A 255 3.62 -31.70 -3.01
C ARG A 255 2.98 -30.88 -1.87
N MET A 256 2.11 -29.93 -2.18
CA MET A 256 1.33 -29.21 -1.16
C MET A 256 0.45 -30.18 -0.36
N ASP A 257 -0.05 -31.23 -1.01
CA ASP A 257 -0.84 -32.28 -0.35
C ASP A 257 0.04 -33.14 0.55
N ASP A 258 1.17 -33.63 0.02
CA ASP A 258 2.13 -34.45 0.76
C ASP A 258 2.63 -33.74 2.02
N LEU A 259 2.88 -32.43 1.92
CA LEU A 259 3.36 -31.60 3.02
C LEU A 259 2.24 -30.94 3.84
N ARG A 260 0.96 -31.18 3.51
CA ARG A 260 -0.20 -30.60 4.21
C ARG A 260 -0.15 -29.07 4.34
N THR A 261 0.21 -28.42 3.25
CA THR A 261 0.48 -26.98 3.16
C THR A 261 -0.53 -26.27 2.27
N ARG A 262 -1.40 -27.01 1.57
CA ARG A 262 -2.35 -26.48 0.59
C ARG A 262 -3.27 -25.39 1.15
N GLU A 263 -3.88 -25.60 2.31
CA GLU A 263 -4.80 -24.61 2.91
C GLU A 263 -4.10 -23.30 3.20
N ASN A 264 -2.89 -23.37 3.78
CA ASN A 264 -2.07 -22.20 4.04
C ASN A 264 -1.61 -21.51 2.76
N VAL A 265 -1.31 -22.27 1.70
CA VAL A 265 -0.99 -21.69 0.38
C VAL A 265 -2.20 -20.99 -0.21
N LEU A 266 -3.39 -21.60 -0.17
CA LEU A 266 -4.63 -20.99 -0.65
C LEU A 266 -4.93 -19.67 0.06
N ALA A 267 -4.92 -19.68 1.39
CA ALA A 267 -5.13 -18.49 2.21
C ALA A 267 -4.08 -17.41 1.91
N PHE A 268 -2.82 -17.82 1.69
CA PHE A 268 -1.77 -16.87 1.35
C PHE A 268 -1.91 -16.29 -0.07
N LEU A 269 -2.36 -17.07 -1.06
CA LEU A 269 -2.66 -16.55 -2.40
C LEU A 269 -3.80 -15.53 -2.37
N GLU A 270 -4.80 -15.73 -1.53
CA GLU A 270 -5.87 -14.75 -1.32
C GLU A 270 -5.33 -13.42 -0.78
N VAL A 271 -4.45 -13.48 0.23
CA VAL A 271 -3.72 -12.30 0.74
C VAL A 271 -2.91 -11.64 -0.39
N LEU A 272 -2.10 -12.41 -1.12
CA LEU A 272 -1.25 -11.87 -2.18
C LEU A 272 -2.05 -11.27 -3.32
N SER A 273 -3.24 -11.77 -3.64
CA SER A 273 -4.08 -11.23 -4.72
C SER A 273 -4.56 -9.80 -4.44
N THR A 274 -4.72 -9.44 -3.17
CA THR A 274 -5.29 -8.15 -2.74
C THR A 274 -4.26 -7.17 -2.17
N ASP A 275 -3.08 -7.66 -1.79
CA ASP A 275 -2.05 -6.87 -1.14
C ASP A 275 -1.32 -5.93 -2.11
N LYS A 276 -1.77 -4.67 -2.14
CA LYS A 276 -1.23 -3.61 -3.00
C LYS A 276 0.23 -3.24 -2.73
N SER A 277 0.84 -3.75 -1.66
CA SER A 277 2.29 -3.58 -1.50
C SER A 277 3.04 -4.37 -2.58
N PHE A 278 2.53 -5.51 -3.06
CA PHE A 278 3.16 -6.33 -4.10
C PHE A 278 2.86 -5.83 -5.52
N SER A 279 3.74 -6.21 -6.45
CA SER A 279 3.62 -5.87 -7.86
C SER A 279 2.30 -6.37 -8.48
N LYS A 280 1.88 -5.74 -9.57
CA LYS A 280 0.66 -6.13 -10.29
C LYS A 280 0.78 -7.58 -10.81
N GLU A 281 1.99 -8.01 -11.14
CA GLU A 281 2.35 -9.34 -11.60
C GLU A 281 2.11 -10.39 -10.52
N ILE A 282 2.60 -10.16 -9.29
CA ILE A 282 2.34 -11.07 -8.16
C ILE A 282 0.84 -11.15 -7.89
N ARG A 283 0.15 -10.01 -7.83
CA ARG A 283 -1.29 -9.99 -7.55
C ARG A 283 -2.09 -10.74 -8.61
N TYR A 284 -1.81 -10.49 -9.90
CA TYR A 284 -2.43 -11.18 -11.02
C TYR A 284 -2.23 -12.70 -10.94
N TRP A 285 -0.98 -13.16 -10.80
CA TRP A 285 -0.71 -14.59 -10.75
C TRP A 285 -1.26 -15.25 -9.49
N ALA A 286 -1.35 -14.52 -8.37
CA ALA A 286 -2.00 -15.00 -7.16
C ALA A 286 -3.50 -15.22 -7.36
N THR A 287 -4.21 -14.28 -8.02
CA THR A 287 -5.62 -14.46 -8.41
C THR A 287 -5.81 -15.68 -9.30
N VAL A 288 -5.05 -15.78 -10.40
CA VAL A 288 -5.13 -16.94 -11.32
C VAL A 288 -4.79 -18.24 -10.60
N GLY A 289 -3.83 -18.20 -9.69
CA GLY A 289 -3.38 -19.36 -8.92
C GLY A 289 -4.43 -19.83 -7.92
N LEU A 290 -5.12 -18.90 -7.26
CA LEU A 290 -6.21 -19.19 -6.33
C LEU A 290 -7.34 -19.90 -7.04
N GLU A 291 -7.82 -19.37 -8.18
CA GLU A 291 -8.85 -20.01 -8.99
C GLU A 291 -8.46 -21.42 -9.42
N LYS A 292 -7.20 -21.59 -9.87
CA LYS A 292 -6.70 -22.89 -10.31
C LYS A 292 -6.67 -23.92 -9.19
N LEU A 293 -6.17 -23.56 -8.01
CA LEU A 293 -6.11 -24.47 -6.87
C LEU A 293 -7.49 -24.79 -6.30
N GLN A 294 -8.41 -23.82 -6.28
CA GLN A 294 -9.80 -24.03 -5.84
C GLN A 294 -10.55 -24.99 -6.76
N ARG A 295 -10.42 -24.85 -8.10
CA ARG A 295 -11.01 -25.80 -9.06
C ARG A 295 -10.46 -27.22 -8.88
N ALA A 296 -9.16 -27.36 -8.61
CA ALA A 296 -8.55 -28.66 -8.36
C ALA A 296 -9.04 -29.34 -7.07
N ASN A 297 -9.51 -28.56 -6.08
CA ASN A 297 -10.09 -29.08 -4.85
C ASN A 297 -11.55 -29.55 -5.02
N GLN A 298 -12.31 -28.99 -5.96
CA GLN A 298 -13.70 -29.40 -6.21
C GLN A 298 -13.84 -30.71 -6.99
N CYS A 299 -12.76 -31.15 -7.66
CA CYS A 299 -12.72 -32.39 -8.45
C CYS A 299 -12.14 -33.60 -7.69
N ARG A 300 -11.86 -33.46 -6.38
CA ARG A 300 -11.35 -34.54 -5.51
C ARG A 300 -12.38 -34.89 -4.45
#